data_AF-A0A5C5CDM4-F1
#
_entry.id   AF-A0A5C5CDM4-F1
#
_cell.length_a   1.000
_cell.length_b   1.000
_cell.length_c   1.000
_cell.angle_alpha   90.00
_cell.angle_beta   90.00
_cell.angle_gamma   90.00
#
_symmetry.space_group_name_H-M   'P 1'
#
loop_
_entity.id
_entity.type
_entity.pdbx_description
1 polymer ?
#
loop_
_entity_poly.entity_id
_entity_poly.type
_entity_poly.pdbx_seq_one_letter_code
_entity_poly.pdbx_strand_id
1 'polypeptide(L)'
;MSLRDLIKNAPPELLKSSVQTGVFYEALAEVMDVFDAMKKRLDALEEGGIKYRGAYQRAQDYSKGDVVTFNGCAWIAVRTLKETEAPASCDGWMLMVKKGRDA
;
A
#
# COMPACT_ATOMS: atom_id res chain seq x y z
N MET A 1 7.20 4.41 19.88
CA MET A 1 7.70 5.66 20.49
C MET A 1 7.39 6.78 19.52
N SER A 2 6.61 7.79 19.92
CA SER A 2 6.21 8.87 19.00
C SER A 2 7.39 9.82 18.78
N LEU A 3 7.51 10.43 17.59
CA LEU A 3 8.43 11.54 17.32
C LEU A 3 8.29 12.66 18.37
N ARG A 4 7.06 12.87 18.89
CA ARG A 4 6.79 13.81 19.98
C ARG A 4 7.46 13.40 21.30
N ASP A 5 7.56 12.11 21.60
CA ASP A 5 8.20 11.61 22.82
C ASP A 5 9.72 11.67 22.69
N LEU A 6 10.25 11.45 21.49
CA LEU A 6 11.68 11.56 21.19
C LEU A 6 12.18 13.00 21.36
N ILE A 7 11.41 13.98 20.88
CA ILE A 7 11.73 15.42 21.00
C ILE A 7 11.64 15.87 22.46
N LYS A 8 10.62 15.42 23.21
CA LYS A 8 10.44 15.77 24.62
C LYS A 8 11.52 15.20 25.54
N ASN A 9 12.10 14.06 25.18
CA ASN A 9 13.15 13.39 25.93
C ASN A 9 14.56 13.68 25.41
N ALA A 10 14.70 14.57 24.42
CA ALA A 10 16.00 14.97 23.91
C ALA A 10 16.83 15.62 25.05
N PRO A 11 18.11 15.26 25.23
CA PRO A 11 18.95 15.81 26.27
C PRO A 11 18.91 17.35 26.27
N PRO A 12 18.65 18.01 27.42
CA PRO A 12 18.55 19.48 27.49
C PRO A 12 19.86 20.20 27.12
N GLU A 13 20.96 19.48 26.99
CA GLU A 13 22.27 19.95 26.54
C GLU A 13 22.34 20.24 25.04
N LEU A 14 21.49 19.61 24.21
CA LEU A 14 21.42 19.86 22.77
C LEU A 14 20.78 21.21 22.41
N LEU A 15 20.14 21.89 23.37
CA LEU A 15 19.40 23.14 23.16
C LEU A 15 20.12 24.38 23.74
N LYS A 16 21.35 24.21 24.26
CA LYS A 16 22.04 25.27 25.02
C LYS A 16 22.73 26.32 24.14
N SER A 17 22.98 26.05 22.86
CA SER A 17 23.58 27.02 21.93
C SER A 17 22.80 27.10 20.61
N SER A 18 22.71 28.31 20.02
CA SER A 18 22.03 28.53 18.74
C SER A 18 22.58 27.63 17.62
N VAL A 19 23.88 27.32 17.66
CA VAL A 19 24.54 26.40 16.73
C VAL A 19 24.06 24.95 16.92
N GLN A 20 24.00 24.44 18.15
CA GLN A 20 23.49 23.09 18.41
C GLN A 20 21.99 22.97 18.11
N THR A 21 21.23 24.04 18.37
CA THR A 21 19.83 24.14 17.97
C THR A 21 19.67 24.03 16.45
N GLY A 22 20.52 24.70 15.66
CA GLY A 22 20.54 24.56 14.20
C GLY A 22 20.83 23.14 13.72
N VAL A 23 21.89 22.51 14.26
CA VAL A 23 22.27 21.12 13.94
C VAL A 23 21.15 20.13 14.31
N PHE A 24 20.44 20.38 15.41
CA PHE A 24 19.30 19.56 15.82
C PHE A 24 18.12 19.66 14.84
N TYR A 25 17.78 20.87 14.37
CA TYR A 25 16.73 21.05 13.37
C TYR A 25 17.11 20.47 12.01
N GLU A 26 18.38 20.54 11.61
CA GLU A 26 18.89 19.88 10.40
C GLU A 26 18.73 18.35 10.50
N ALA A 27 19.18 17.75 11.60
CA ALA A 27 19.03 16.31 11.82
C ALA A 27 17.56 15.88 11.88
N LEU A 28 16.68 16.70 12.47
CA LEU A 28 15.24 16.42 12.49
C LEU A 28 14.62 16.52 11.09
N ALA A 29 15.04 17.50 10.28
CA ALA A 29 14.61 17.63 8.89
C ALA A 29 15.02 16.41 8.06
N GLU A 30 16.26 15.93 8.20
CA GLU A 30 16.72 14.72 7.53
C GLU A 30 15.87 13.49 7.90
N VAL A 31 15.55 13.33 9.18
CA VAL A 31 14.68 12.22 9.65
C VAL A 31 13.26 12.35 9.08
N MET A 32 12.72 13.58 8.99
CA MET A 32 11.41 13.83 8.41
C MET A 32 11.40 13.53 6.90
N ASP A 33 12.46 13.91 6.17
CA ASP A 33 12.60 13.60 4.75
C ASP A 33 12.66 12.08 4.50
N VAL A 34 13.38 11.35 5.36
CA VAL A 34 13.41 9.88 5.33
C VAL A 34 12.02 9.30 5.60
N PHE A 35 11.29 9.84 6.58
CA PHE A 35 9.94 9.39 6.90
C PHE A 35 8.97 9.62 5.72
N ASP A 36 9.04 10.78 5.07
CA ASP A 36 8.24 11.09 3.89
C ASP A 36 8.60 10.19 2.71
N ALA A 37 9.89 9.89 2.52
CA ALA A 37 10.34 8.93 1.53
C ALA A 37 9.81 7.51 1.81
N MET A 38 9.83 7.08 3.08
CA MET A 38 9.25 5.79 3.48
C MET A 38 7.74 5.75 3.27
N LYS A 39 7.02 6.82 3.62
CA LYS A 39 5.58 6.94 3.41
C LYS A 39 5.23 6.83 1.92
N LYS A 40 5.95 7.54 1.05
CA LYS A 40 5.78 7.43 -0.41
C LYS A 40 5.97 6.02 -0.93
N ARG A 41 6.93 5.27 -0.38
CA ARG A 41 7.16 3.86 -0.75
C ARG A 41 6.02 2.96 -0.28
N LEU A 42 5.44 3.24 0.89
CA LEU A 42 4.28 2.51 1.39
C LEU A 42 3.05 2.76 0.50
N ASP A 43 2.76 4.03 0.19
CA ASP A 43 1.65 4.39 -0.69
C ASP A 43 1.78 3.69 -2.06
N ALA A 44 3.00 3.67 -2.64
CA ALA A 44 3.26 2.99 -3.91
C ALA A 44 3.08 1.46 -3.83
N LEU A 45 3.40 0.84 -2.69
CA LEU A 45 3.16 -0.60 -2.48
C LEU A 45 1.67 -0.90 -2.34
N GLU A 46 0.93 -0.05 -1.63
CA GLU A 46 -0.52 -0.19 -1.45
C GLU A 46 -1.29 0.03 -2.76
N GLU A 47 -0.80 0.89 -3.66
CA GLU A 47 -1.40 1.11 -4.99
C GLU A 47 -1.11 0.00 -6.01
N GLY A 48 -0.05 -0.78 -5.82
CA GLY A 48 0.51 -1.70 -6.82
C GLY A 48 0.50 -3.19 -6.46
N GLY A 49 0.03 -3.56 -5.28
CA GLY A 49 0.08 -4.93 -4.78
C GLY A 49 -0.90 -5.91 -5.45
N ILE A 50 -0.54 -7.20 -5.47
CA ILE A 50 -1.46 -8.29 -5.83
C ILE A 50 -1.99 -8.94 -4.56
N LYS A 51 -3.32 -9.05 -4.42
CA LYS A 51 -3.98 -9.66 -3.26
C LYS A 51 -4.93 -10.77 -3.67
N TYR A 52 -4.64 -12.01 -3.30
CA TYR A 52 -5.56 -13.12 -3.58
C TYR A 52 -6.76 -13.09 -2.64
N ARG A 53 -7.97 -13.11 -3.21
CA ARG A 53 -9.27 -12.99 -2.54
C ARG A 53 -10.10 -14.27 -2.56
N GLY A 54 -9.58 -15.37 -3.10
CA GLY A 54 -10.31 -16.64 -3.20
C GLY A 54 -11.24 -16.70 -4.41
N ALA A 55 -12.37 -17.40 -4.29
CA ALA A 55 -13.38 -17.45 -5.36
C ALA A 55 -14.16 -16.13 -5.46
N TYR A 56 -14.52 -15.73 -6.69
CA TYR A 56 -15.37 -14.56 -6.92
C TYR A 56 -16.71 -14.68 -6.19
N GLN A 57 -17.13 -13.61 -5.53
CA GLN A 57 -18.39 -13.49 -4.81
C GLN A 57 -19.16 -12.29 -5.35
N ARG A 58 -20.41 -12.52 -5.76
CA ARG A 58 -21.29 -11.49 -6.36
C ARG A 58 -21.53 -10.29 -5.44
N ALA A 59 -21.57 -10.52 -4.13
CA ALA A 59 -21.90 -9.52 -3.11
C ALA A 59 -20.65 -8.89 -2.46
N GLN A 60 -19.51 -8.89 -3.16
CA GLN A 60 -18.29 -8.24 -2.69
C GLN A 60 -17.78 -7.23 -3.71
N ASP A 61 -17.22 -6.14 -3.18
CA ASP A 61 -16.40 -5.21 -3.94
C ASP A 61 -14.95 -5.71 -4.03
N TYR A 62 -14.28 -5.34 -5.12
CA TYR A 62 -12.88 -5.65 -5.37
C TYR A 62 -12.11 -4.39 -5.71
N SER A 63 -10.89 -4.27 -5.18
CA SER A 63 -9.98 -3.17 -5.47
C SER A 63 -8.97 -3.59 -6.54
N LYS A 64 -8.37 -2.60 -7.22
CA LYS A 64 -7.27 -2.85 -8.14
C LYS A 64 -6.20 -3.74 -7.47
N GLY A 65 -5.74 -4.78 -8.18
CA GLY A 65 -4.78 -5.75 -7.66
C GLY A 65 -5.40 -6.97 -6.97
N ASP A 66 -6.70 -6.94 -6.65
CA ASP A 66 -7.39 -8.13 -6.12
C ASP A 66 -7.45 -9.24 -7.18
N VAL A 67 -7.13 -10.46 -6.78
CA VAL A 67 -7.14 -11.65 -7.63
C VAL A 67 -8.18 -12.63 -7.14
N VAL A 68 -9.04 -13.10 -8.05
CA VAL A 68 -10.07 -14.11 -7.75
C VAL A 68 -9.97 -15.31 -8.68
N THR A 69 -10.53 -16.43 -8.25
CA THR A 69 -10.84 -17.55 -9.13
C THR A 69 -12.30 -17.50 -9.58
N PHE A 70 -12.52 -17.68 -10.87
CA PHE A 70 -13.86 -17.71 -11.47
C PHE A 70 -13.86 -18.59 -12.72
N ASN A 71 -14.80 -19.53 -12.79
CA ASN A 71 -14.92 -20.52 -13.87
C ASN A 71 -13.63 -21.30 -14.15
N GLY A 72 -12.85 -21.62 -13.10
CA GLY A 72 -11.58 -22.34 -13.19
C GLY A 72 -10.38 -21.50 -13.65
N CYS A 73 -10.58 -20.21 -13.93
CA CYS A 73 -9.52 -19.28 -14.30
C CYS A 73 -9.17 -18.36 -13.13
N ALA A 74 -7.95 -17.80 -13.12
CA ALA A 74 -7.57 -16.72 -12.22
C ALA A 74 -7.68 -15.36 -12.95
N TRP A 75 -8.22 -14.36 -12.26
CA TRP A 75 -8.49 -13.03 -12.79
C TRP A 75 -7.97 -11.97 -11.83
N ILE A 76 -7.42 -10.87 -12.35
CA ILE A 76 -7.00 -9.70 -11.56
C ILE A 76 -7.89 -8.50 -11.86
N ALA A 77 -8.31 -7.80 -10.81
CA ALA A 77 -9.01 -6.53 -10.89
C ALA A 77 -8.03 -5.44 -11.32
N VAL A 78 -8.32 -4.72 -12.41
CA VAL A 78 -7.45 -3.62 -12.92
C VAL A 78 -7.91 -2.24 -12.46
N ARG A 79 -9.10 -2.15 -11.88
CA ARG A 79 -9.69 -0.97 -11.24
C ARG A 79 -10.57 -1.41 -10.08
N THR A 80 -11.08 -0.45 -9.32
CA THR A 80 -12.15 -0.73 -8.35
C THR A 80 -13.40 -1.22 -9.08
N LEU A 81 -13.96 -2.30 -8.56
CA LEU A 81 -15.12 -3.03 -9.07
C LEU A 81 -16.15 -3.14 -7.96
N LYS A 82 -17.40 -2.88 -8.30
CA LYS A 82 -18.53 -3.03 -7.41
C LYS A 82 -19.08 -4.45 -7.44
N GLU A 83 -19.94 -4.75 -6.48
CA GLU A 83 -20.84 -5.91 -6.50
C GLU A 83 -21.40 -6.15 -7.92
N THR A 84 -21.57 -7.43 -8.27
CA THR A 84 -22.08 -7.91 -9.58
C THR A 84 -21.19 -7.71 -10.80
N GLU A 85 -20.13 -6.90 -10.74
CA GLU A 85 -19.14 -6.81 -11.82
C GLU A 85 -18.27 -8.08 -11.83
N ALA A 86 -18.73 -9.11 -12.55
CA ALA A 86 -18.11 -10.43 -12.55
C ALA A 86 -16.96 -10.55 -13.58
N PRO A 87 -15.95 -11.40 -13.33
CA PRO A 87 -14.93 -11.69 -14.32
C PRO A 87 -15.52 -12.20 -15.64
N ALA A 88 -14.91 -11.80 -16.76
CA ALA A 88 -15.40 -12.04 -18.13
C ALA A 88 -16.70 -11.32 -18.55
N SER A 89 -17.39 -10.61 -17.65
CA SER A 89 -18.61 -9.84 -17.99
C SER A 89 -18.38 -8.34 -18.15
N CYS A 90 -17.23 -7.83 -17.70
CA CYS A 90 -16.86 -6.42 -17.79
C CYS A 90 -15.36 -6.26 -18.06
N ASP A 91 -14.94 -5.01 -18.29
CA ASP A 91 -13.57 -4.61 -18.62
C ASP A 91 -12.64 -4.45 -17.41
N GLY A 92 -13.19 -4.46 -16.18
CA GLY A 92 -12.40 -4.26 -14.98
C GLY A 92 -11.68 -5.51 -14.47
N TRP A 93 -11.86 -6.66 -15.12
CA TRP A 93 -11.13 -7.90 -14.85
C TRP A 93 -10.22 -8.28 -16.01
N MET A 94 -8.97 -8.60 -15.70
CA MET A 94 -8.00 -9.15 -16.67
C MET A 94 -7.69 -10.61 -16.34
N LEU A 95 -7.65 -11.45 -17.37
CA LEU A 95 -7.32 -12.88 -17.22
C LEU A 95 -5.83 -13.05 -16.88
N MET A 96 -5.53 -13.69 -15.74
CA MET A 96 -4.17 -14.01 -15.31
C MET A 96 -3.76 -15.41 -15.73
N VAL A 97 -4.63 -16.38 -15.46
CA VAL A 97 -4.38 -17.80 -15.75
C VAL A 97 -5.64 -18.39 -16.33
N LYS A 98 -5.53 -18.94 -17.54
CA LYS A 98 -6.61 -19.70 -18.17
C LYS A 98 -6.64 -21.11 -17.58
N LYS A 99 -7.84 -21.64 -17.35
CA LYS A 99 -8.00 -23.04 -16.93
C LYS A 99 -7.30 -23.99 -17.91
N GLY A 100 -6.64 -25.01 -17.37
CA GLY A 100 -6.04 -26.08 -18.14
C GLY A 100 -7.09 -26.94 -18.86
N ARG A 101 -6.63 -27.75 -19.81
CA ARG A 101 -7.43 -28.84 -20.38
C ARG A 101 -7.08 -30.11 -19.59
N ASP A 102 -8.07 -30.84 -19.13
CA ASP A 102 -7.83 -32.14 -18.50
C ASP A 102 -7.17 -33.08 -19.52
N ALA A 103 -6.26 -33.95 -19.04
CA ALA A 103 -5.48 -34.89 -19.85
C ALA A 103 -6.30 -36.11 -20.28
#